data_AF-A0A7Y0L251-F1
#
_entry.id   AF-A0A7Y0L251-F1
#
_cell.length_a   1.000
_cell.length_b   1.000
_cell.length_c   1.000
_cell.angle_alpha   90.00
_cell.angle_beta   90.00
_cell.angle_gamma   90.00
#
_symmetry.space_group_name_H-M   'P 1'
#
loop_
_entity.id
_entity.type
_entity.pdbx_description
1 polymer ?
#
loop_
_entity_poly.entity_id
_entity_poly.type
_entity_poly.pdbx_seq_one_letter_code
_entity_poly.pdbx_strand_id
1 'polypeptide(L)' 'MALTTPAIFASAIMLDAFPELTGQLNIMTVPVIFVGQRRYDGPMNEWILAQQVRLAAEV' A
#
# COMPACT_ATOMS: atom_id res chain seq x y z
N MET A 1 -20.84 -17.00 -12.86
CA MET A 1 -20.41 -15.64 -12.48
C MET A 1 -18.91 -15.65 -12.37
N ALA A 2 -18.20 -14.93 -13.24
CA ALA A 2 -16.75 -14.81 -13.13
C ALA A 2 -16.44 -13.94 -11.92
N LEU A 3 -15.74 -14.50 -10.93
CA LEU A 3 -15.11 -13.74 -9.86
C LEU A 3 -14.01 -12.91 -10.53
N THR A 4 -14.31 -11.65 -10.85
CA THR A 4 -13.30 -10.69 -11.27
C THR A 4 -12.46 -10.37 -10.05
N THR A 5 -11.37 -11.10 -9.85
CA THR A 5 -10.36 -10.74 -8.85
C THR A 5 -9.89 -9.32 -9.18
N PRO A 6 -9.95 -8.37 -8.23
CA PRO A 6 -9.42 -7.04 -8.48
C PRO A 6 -7.94 -7.16 -8.84
N ALA A 7 -7.51 -6.45 -9.89
CA ALA A 7 -6.10 -6.40 -10.26
C ALA A 7 -5.32 -5.64 -9.18
N ILE A 8 -4.67 -6.36 -8.29
CA ILE A 8 -3.81 -5.78 -7.25
C ILE A 8 -2.45 -5.52 -7.87
N PHE A 9 -2.05 -4.25 -7.94
CA PHE A 9 -0.70 -3.84 -8.30
C PHE A 9 0.07 -3.53 -7.02
N ALA A 10 1.12 -4.30 -6.74
CA ALA A 10 2.03 -4.04 -5.63
C ALA A 10 3.39 -3.62 -6.19
N SER A 11 3.89 -2.46 -5.76
CA SER A 11 5.24 -2.00 -6.04
C SER A 11 5.99 -1.84 -4.73
N ALA A 12 7.12 -2.54 -4.60
CA ALA A 12 8.04 -2.37 -3.50
C ALA A 12 9.17 -1.43 -3.97
N ILE A 13 9.30 -0.28 -3.31
CA ILE A 13 10.33 0.70 -3.63
C ILE A 13 11.31 0.73 -2.46
N MET A 14 12.59 0.55 -2.76
CA MET A 14 13.67 0.77 -1.81
C MET A 14 13.91 2.28 -1.72
N LEU A 15 13.73 2.86 -0.53
CA LEU A 15 13.72 4.31 -0.33
C LEU A 15 15.11 4.95 -0.54
N ASP A 16 16.19 4.18 -0.39
CA ASP A 16 17.56 4.58 -0.69
C ASP A 16 17.81 4.81 -2.19
N ALA A 17 17.08 4.11 -3.07
CA ALA A 17 17.12 4.34 -4.51
C ALA A 17 16.40 5.64 -4.92
N PHE A 18 15.51 6.16 -4.07
CA PHE A 18 14.70 7.36 -4.36
C PHE A 18 14.55 8.25 -3.10
N PRO A 19 15.65 8.86 -2.61
CA PRO A 19 15.63 9.62 -1.35
C PRO A 19 14.66 10.82 -1.39
N GLU A 20 14.41 11.38 -2.57
CA GLU A 20 13.46 12.48 -2.78
C GLU A 20 12.02 12.07 -2.44
N LEU A 21 11.62 10.82 -2.71
CA LEU A 21 10.29 10.31 -2.36
C LEU A 21 10.09 10.26 -0.85
N THR A 22 11.13 9.89 -0.09
CA THR A 22 11.06 9.84 1.39
C THR A 22 10.72 11.21 1.98
N GLY A 23 11.39 12.27 1.48
CA GLY A 23 11.16 13.64 1.91
C GLY A 23 9.82 14.20 1.45
N GLN A 24 9.46 14.03 0.18
CA GLN A 24 8.18 14.51 -0.35
C GLN A 24 6.97 13.84 0.30
N LEU A 25 7.09 12.55 0.59
CA LEU A 25 6.03 11.78 1.23
C LEU A 25 6.04 11.92 2.75
N ASN A 26 6.99 12.64 3.38
CA ASN A 26 7.09 12.72 4.86
C ASN A 26 7.01 11.31 5.51
N ILE A 27 7.81 10.37 5.02
CA ILE A 27 7.83 9.01 5.57
C ILE A 27 8.61 9.02 6.89
N MET A 28 7.90 8.81 8.00
CA MET A 28 8.51 8.74 9.33
C MET A 28 8.79 7.30 9.80
N THR A 29 8.04 6.33 9.27
CA THR A 29 8.10 4.92 9.70
C THR A 29 7.98 4.00 8.50
N VAL A 30 8.76 2.91 8.48
CA VAL A 30 8.71 1.88 7.43
C VAL A 30 8.21 0.54 8.01
N PRO A 31 7.58 -0.33 7.20
CA PRO A 31 7.19 -0.13 5.80
C PRO A 31 6.06 0.90 5.65
N VAL A 32 5.91 1.46 4.44
CA VAL A 32 4.75 2.30 4.07
C VAL A 32 3.97 1.56 3.00
N ILE A 33 2.67 1.42 3.21
CA ILE A 33 1.77 0.68 2.33
C ILE A 33 0.70 1.63 1.80
N PHE A 34 0.50 1.64 0.48
CA PHE A 34 -0.56 2.40 -0.16
C PHE A 34 -1.63 1.44 -0.69
N VAL A 35 -2.88 1.65 -0.30
CA VAL A 35 -4.04 0.87 -0.77
C VAL A 35 -5.08 1.85 -1.30
N GLY A 36 -5.24 1.90 -2.62
CA GLY A 36 -6.04 2.93 -3.28
C GLY A 36 -5.48 4.34 -2.98
N GLN A 37 -6.33 5.22 -2.44
CA GLN A 37 -5.95 6.58 -2.03
C GLN A 37 -5.55 6.68 -0.54
N ARG A 38 -5.40 5.55 0.16
CA ARG A 38 -5.07 5.50 1.59
C ARG A 38 -3.63 5.07 1.80
N ARG A 39 -3.00 5.69 2.79
CA ARG A 39 -1.64 5.39 3.24
C ARG A 39 -1.66 4.78 4.64
N TYR A 40 -0.81 3.79 4.85
CA TYR A 40 -0.60 3.14 6.13
C TYR A 40 0.90 3.12 6.44
N ASP A 41 1.28 3.67 7.58
CA ASP A 41 2.68 3.72 8.04
C ASP A 41 2.92 2.65 9.11
N GLY A 42 4.03 1.92 8.98
CA GLY A 42 4.46 0.89 9.92
C GLY A 42 4.04 -0.53 9.53
N PRO A 43 4.44 -1.52 10.34
CA PRO A 43 4.18 -2.92 10.05
C PRO A 43 2.68 -3.21 10.07
N MET A 44 2.20 -3.88 9.04
CA MET A 44 0.82 -4.33 8.91
C MET A 44 0.81 -5.84 8.75
N ASN A 45 -0.10 -6.51 9.45
CA ASN A 45 -0.30 -7.94 9.23
C ASN A 45 -1.05 -8.18 7.90
N GLU A 46 -0.84 -9.36 7.32
CA GLU A 46 -1.39 -9.71 6.02
C GLU A 46 -2.93 -9.70 5.99
N TRP A 47 -3.58 -10.09 7.10
CA TRP A 47 -5.03 -10.15 7.18
C TRP A 47 -5.69 -8.76 7.14
N ILE A 48 -5.11 -7.80 7.85
CA ILE A 48 -5.52 -6.39 7.84
C ILE A 48 -5.31 -5.83 6.43
N LEU A 49 -4.16 -6.11 5.80
CA LEU A 49 -3.88 -5.68 4.44
C LEU A 49 -4.95 -6.19 3.46
N ALA A 50 -5.26 -7.49 3.51
CA ALA A 50 -6.29 -8.10 2.68
C ALA A 50 -7.67 -7.44 2.88
N GLN A 51 -8.02 -7.11 4.13
CA GLN A 51 -9.26 -6.38 4.42
C GLN A 51 -9.27 -4.97 3.81
N GLN A 52 -8.16 -4.22 3.92
CA GLN A 52 -8.07 -2.88 3.33
C GLN A 52 -8.15 -2.92 1.81
N VAL A 53 -7.49 -3.90 1.18
CA VAL A 53 -7.54 -4.10 -0.28
C VAL A 53 -8.96 -4.39 -0.75
N ARG A 54 -9.69 -5.27 -0.03
CA ARG A 54 -11.09 -5.55 -0.34
C ARG A 54 -11.96 -4.29 -0.24
N LEU A 55 -11.83 -3.53 0.84
CA LEU A 55 -12.59 -2.29 1.04
C LEU A 55 -12.28 -1.25 -0.05
N ALA A 56 -11.03 -1.18 -0.52
CA ALA A 56 -10.64 -0.26 -1.59
C ALA A 56 -11.16 -0.67 -2.97
N ALA A 57 -11.44 -1.95 -3.19
CA ALA A 57 -12.01 -2.46 -4.45
C ALA A 57 -13.55 -2.29 -4.54
N GLU A 58 -14.21 -1.94 -3.43
CA GLU A 58 -15.67 -1.70 -3.36
C GLU A 58 -16.03 -0.22 -3.64
N VAL A 59 -15.05 0.65 -3.90
CA VAL A 59 -15.17 2.10 -4.19
C VAL A 59 -14.80 2.38 -5.65
#